data_AF-A0A7N9D2T3-F1
#
_entry.id   AF-A0A7N9D2T3-F1
#
_cell.length_a   1.000
_cell.length_b   1.000
_cell.length_c   1.000
_cell.angle_alpha   90.00
_cell.angle_beta   90.00
_cell.angle_gamma   90.00
#
_symmetry.space_group_name_H-M   'P 1'
#
loop_
_entity.id
_entity.type
_entity.pdbx_description
1 polymer ?
#
loop_
_entity_poly.entity_id
_entity_poly.type
_entity_poly.pdbx_seq_one_letter_code
_entity_poly.pdbx_strand_id
1 'polypeptide(L)'
;MVWMYVSLALGRPSHWSSWTPAKAAWVPISTPWWRALWAGATHGVRMSEGLPMTGAEPQRQPQAWKDKYIRAFVSLGAPWGGVAKTLRVLASGDNNRIPVIGPLKIREQQRSAVSTSWLLPYSYTWSPEKVFVQTPTTNYTLRDYRRFFQDIGFEDGWLMRQDTEGLVEATMPPGVQLHCLYGTGVPTPDSFYYESFPDRDPKICFGDGDGTVNLKSALQCQAWQSLQEHQVLLQELPGSEHIEMLANATTLAYLKRVLLGP
;
A
#
# COMPACT_ATOMS: atom_id res chain seq x y z
N MET A 1 -23.65 6.69 9.94
CA MET A 1 -22.97 6.86 8.64
C MET A 1 -21.54 7.27 8.93
N VAL A 2 -20.58 6.36 8.72
CA VAL A 2 -19.15 6.67 8.92
C VAL A 2 -18.63 7.21 7.61
N TRP A 3 -18.10 8.41 7.65
CA TRP A 3 -17.41 9.01 6.52
C TRP A 3 -15.90 8.88 6.76
N MET A 4 -15.15 8.38 5.78
CA MET A 4 -13.70 8.16 5.89
C MET A 4 -12.96 9.01 4.86
N TYR A 5 -11.87 9.66 5.28
CA TYR A 5 -11.09 10.60 4.49
C TYR A 5 -10.15 9.86 3.52
N VAL A 6 -10.23 10.16 2.22
CA VAL A 6 -9.40 9.56 1.17
C VAL A 6 -8.65 10.67 0.42
N SER A 7 -7.32 10.64 0.46
CA SER A 7 -6.48 11.44 -0.43
C SER A 7 -6.22 10.66 -1.72
N LEU A 8 -6.96 10.95 -2.78
CA LEU A 8 -6.65 10.52 -4.15
C LEU A 8 -5.68 11.54 -4.76
N ALA A 9 -4.41 11.16 -4.95
CA ALA A 9 -3.48 11.93 -5.76
C ALA A 9 -3.84 11.72 -7.24
N LEU A 10 -4.74 12.57 -7.77
CA LEU A 10 -5.05 12.59 -9.19
C LEU A 10 -3.90 13.27 -9.93
N GLY A 11 -3.24 12.52 -10.83
CA GLY A 11 -2.20 13.03 -11.71
C GLY A 11 -2.73 14.05 -12.73
N ARG A 12 -1.78 14.77 -13.34
CA ARG A 12 -1.98 15.92 -14.24
C ARG A 12 -2.55 15.49 -15.61
N PRO A 13 -3.74 15.96 -16.04
CA PRO A 13 -4.18 15.82 -17.43
C PRO A 13 -3.34 16.71 -18.35
N SER A 14 -3.01 16.21 -19.55
CA SER A 14 -2.13 16.82 -20.56
C SER A 14 -2.52 18.21 -21.11
N HIS A 15 -3.59 18.84 -20.60
CA HIS A 15 -4.14 20.08 -21.16
C HIS A 15 -4.30 21.23 -20.15
N TRP A 16 -3.70 21.15 -18.95
CA TRP A 16 -3.86 22.19 -17.91
C TRP A 16 -2.51 22.78 -17.46
N SER A 17 -2.41 24.12 -17.48
CA SER A 17 -1.19 24.87 -17.17
C SER A 17 -0.91 25.04 -15.67
N SER A 18 -1.78 24.55 -14.78
CA SER A 18 -1.62 24.63 -13.32
C SER A 18 -1.95 23.32 -12.61
N TRP A 19 -1.33 23.11 -11.44
CA TRP A 19 -1.67 22.03 -10.51
C TRP A 19 -3.08 22.27 -9.96
N THR A 20 -3.95 21.26 -10.05
CA THR A 20 -5.20 21.27 -9.28
C THR A 20 -4.93 20.63 -7.91
N PRO A 21 -5.30 21.28 -6.79
CA PRO A 21 -5.19 20.65 -5.47
C PRO A 21 -6.03 19.38 -5.41
N ALA A 22 -5.56 18.40 -4.63
CA ALA A 22 -6.25 17.13 -4.39
C ALA A 22 -7.74 17.38 -4.09
N LYS A 23 -8.64 16.88 -4.95
CA LYS A 23 -10.07 16.89 -4.65
C LYS A 23 -10.36 15.68 -3.77
N ALA A 24 -10.58 15.94 -2.48
CA ALA A 24 -11.16 14.99 -1.56
C ALA A 24 -12.59 14.64 -2.02
N ALA A 25 -12.89 13.35 -2.14
CA ALA A 25 -14.23 12.87 -2.44
C ALA A 25 -14.71 12.00 -1.28
N TRP A 26 -15.90 12.32 -0.78
CA TRP A 26 -16.60 11.49 0.18
C TRP A 26 -17.23 10.31 -0.55
N VAL A 27 -16.75 9.07 -0.33
CA VAL A 27 -17.31 7.87 -0.96
C VAL A 27 -18.10 7.05 0.08
N PRO A 28 -19.38 6.70 -0.18
CA PRO A 28 -20.16 5.87 0.72
C PRO A 28 -19.65 4.42 0.79
N ILE A 29 -19.54 3.87 2.00
CA ILE A 29 -19.12 2.48 2.32
C ILE A 29 -20.04 1.40 1.70
N SER A 30 -21.20 1.78 1.17
CA SER A 30 -22.29 0.85 0.81
C SER A 30 -22.27 0.28 -0.61
N THR A 31 -21.24 0.53 -1.45
CA THR A 31 -21.26 0.06 -2.85
C THR A 31 -20.11 -0.92 -3.18
N PRO A 32 -20.32 -1.99 -3.98
CA PRO A 32 -19.28 -2.97 -4.33
C PRO A 32 -17.99 -2.36 -4.93
N TRP A 33 -18.10 -1.14 -5.44
CA TRP A 33 -17.03 -0.32 -6.02
C TRP A 33 -15.90 0.05 -5.04
N TRP A 34 -16.15 0.06 -3.71
CA TRP A 34 -15.09 0.40 -2.76
C TRP A 34 -13.98 -0.67 -2.70
N ARG A 35 -14.28 -1.96 -2.92
CA ARG A 35 -13.23 -3.00 -2.86
C ARG A 35 -12.18 -2.87 -3.96
N ALA A 36 -12.53 -2.27 -5.11
CA ALA A 36 -11.63 -2.14 -6.28
C ALA A 36 -10.59 -1.01 -6.14
N LEU A 37 -10.91 0.05 -5.41
CA LEU A 37 -10.04 1.23 -5.23
C LEU A 37 -9.10 1.10 -4.02
N TRP A 38 -9.39 0.18 -3.10
CA TRP A 38 -8.77 0.14 -1.76
C TRP A 38 -7.69 -0.93 -1.58
N ALA A 39 -7.40 -1.75 -2.60
CA ALA A 39 -6.42 -2.85 -2.55
C ALA A 39 -4.93 -2.42 -2.48
N GLY A 40 -4.66 -1.18 -2.08
CA GLY A 40 -3.33 -0.62 -1.87
C GLY A 40 -3.30 0.56 -0.89
N ALA A 41 -4.37 0.87 -0.17
CA ALA A 41 -4.38 2.03 0.73
C ALA A 41 -3.78 1.69 2.10
N THR A 42 -2.83 2.50 2.59
CA THR A 42 -2.42 2.50 4.00
C THR A 42 -3.58 2.98 4.87
N HIS A 43 -4.03 2.16 5.83
CA HIS A 43 -5.02 2.56 6.82
C HIS A 43 -4.31 2.92 8.12
N GLY A 44 -4.31 4.21 8.47
CA GLY A 44 -3.73 4.72 9.71
C GLY A 44 -4.79 5.43 10.55
N VAL A 45 -4.89 5.11 11.83
CA VAL A 45 -5.66 5.89 12.80
C VAL A 45 -4.67 6.70 13.62
N ARG A 46 -4.76 8.03 13.51
CA ARG A 46 -3.99 8.97 14.33
C ARG A 46 -4.86 9.48 15.47
N MET A 47 -4.28 9.58 16.66
CA MET A 47 -4.87 10.35 17.77
C MET A 47 -4.18 11.72 17.80
N SER A 48 -4.87 12.75 17.30
CA SER A 48 -4.41 14.13 17.26
C SER A 48 -5.60 15.08 17.39
N GLU A 49 -5.40 16.24 18.00
CA GLU A 49 -6.36 17.36 17.97
C GLU A 49 -6.37 18.11 16.61
N GLY A 50 -5.62 17.63 15.60
CA GLY A 50 -5.51 18.25 14.27
C GLY A 50 -5.74 17.27 13.10
N LEU A 51 -5.84 17.85 11.89
CA LEU A 51 -6.22 17.25 10.59
C LEU A 51 -5.57 15.87 10.28
N PRO A 52 -6.23 15.02 9.45
CA PRO A 52 -5.73 13.72 9.03
C PRO A 52 -4.46 13.86 8.16
N MET A 53 -3.48 12.99 8.39
CA MET A 53 -2.16 12.99 7.72
C MET A 53 -1.85 11.61 7.13
N THR A 54 -1.07 11.56 6.05
CA THR A 54 -0.66 10.33 5.35
C THR A 54 0.70 9.79 5.84
N GLY A 55 1.11 8.58 5.44
CA GLY A 55 2.28 7.87 5.99
C GLY A 55 3.64 8.60 5.89
N ALA A 56 3.85 9.45 4.89
CA ALA A 56 5.09 10.23 4.71
C ALA A 56 5.15 11.49 5.61
N GLU A 57 4.04 11.85 6.22
CA GLU A 57 3.84 13.18 6.78
C GLU A 57 4.48 13.38 8.17
N PRO A 58 4.53 12.38 9.07
CA PRO A 58 5.30 12.49 10.30
C PRO A 58 6.80 12.72 10.03
N GLN A 59 7.35 12.19 8.94
CA GLN A 59 8.77 12.41 8.60
C GLN A 59 9.06 13.88 8.25
N ARG A 60 8.05 14.64 7.80
CA ARG A 60 8.19 16.04 7.37
C ARG A 60 7.96 17.07 8.48
N GLN A 61 7.58 16.63 9.68
CA GLN A 61 7.31 17.52 10.82
C GLN A 61 8.49 17.52 11.82
N PRO A 62 8.86 18.68 12.38
CA PRO A 62 9.89 18.74 13.42
C PRO A 62 9.56 17.86 14.62
N GLN A 63 10.56 17.24 15.23
CA GLN A 63 10.37 16.33 16.37
C GLN A 63 9.59 16.99 17.51
N ALA A 64 9.95 18.22 17.89
CA ALA A 64 9.24 18.99 18.91
C ALA A 64 7.76 19.21 18.61
N TRP A 65 7.36 19.27 17.34
CA TRP A 65 5.95 19.35 16.96
C TRP A 65 5.27 18.00 17.17
N LYS A 66 5.92 16.90 16.78
CA LYS A 66 5.38 15.55 16.98
C LYS A 66 5.19 15.22 18.44
N ASP A 67 6.18 15.53 19.28
CA ASP A 67 6.12 15.33 20.73
C ASP A 67 4.96 16.10 21.36
N LYS A 68 4.63 17.28 20.81
CA LYS A 68 3.54 18.13 21.29
C LYS A 68 2.15 17.68 20.81
N TYR A 69 2.03 17.18 19.58
CA TYR A 69 0.72 17.01 18.90
C TYR A 69 0.36 15.56 18.53
N ILE A 70 1.26 14.61 18.70
CA ILE A 70 1.03 13.19 18.39
C ILE A 70 1.19 12.36 19.66
N ARG A 71 0.08 11.82 20.15
CA ARG A 71 0.10 10.85 21.25
C ARG A 71 0.63 9.50 20.79
N ALA A 72 0.04 8.97 19.72
CA ALA A 72 0.38 7.68 19.16
C ALA A 72 -0.04 7.60 17.69
N PHE A 73 0.63 6.75 16.93
CA PHE A 73 0.30 6.38 15.57
C PHE A 73 -0.09 4.90 15.52
N VAL A 74 -1.33 4.58 15.16
CA VAL A 74 -1.76 3.20 14.93
C VAL A 74 -1.82 2.93 13.43
N SER A 75 -0.99 2.00 12.97
CA SER A 75 -0.89 1.54 11.60
C SER A 75 -1.55 0.17 11.46
N LEU A 76 -2.49 0.05 10.52
CA LEU A 76 -3.24 -1.18 10.26
C LEU A 76 -2.89 -1.69 8.85
N GLY A 77 -2.27 -2.87 8.77
CA GLY A 77 -1.98 -3.53 7.50
C GLY A 77 -1.13 -2.68 6.54
N ALA A 78 -0.16 -1.92 7.05
CA ALA A 78 0.58 -0.99 6.21
C ALA A 78 1.56 -1.70 5.25
N PRO A 79 1.49 -1.42 3.93
CA PRO A 79 2.43 -1.93 2.93
C PRO A 79 3.74 -1.12 2.90
N TRP A 80 4.49 -1.11 4.00
CA TRP A 80 5.68 -0.25 4.15
C TRP A 80 6.71 -0.41 3.04
N GLY A 81 6.91 -1.63 2.54
CA GLY A 81 7.84 -1.97 1.46
C GLY A 81 7.18 -2.20 0.10
N GLY A 82 5.95 -1.72 -0.09
CA GLY A 82 5.13 -2.03 -1.26
C GLY A 82 4.54 -3.44 -1.21
N VAL A 83 3.78 -3.83 -2.24
CA VAL A 83 3.12 -5.14 -2.33
C VAL A 83 3.35 -5.78 -3.68
N ALA A 84 3.60 -7.09 -3.72
CA ALA A 84 3.88 -7.81 -4.96
C ALA A 84 2.71 -7.74 -5.96
N LYS A 85 1.46 -7.70 -5.47
CA LYS A 85 0.25 -7.70 -6.32
C LYS A 85 0.16 -6.53 -7.31
N THR A 86 0.85 -5.42 -7.07
CA THR A 86 0.89 -4.27 -7.98
C THR A 86 1.42 -4.64 -9.37
N LEU A 87 2.34 -5.61 -9.46
CA LEU A 87 2.86 -6.09 -10.74
C LEU A 87 1.79 -6.78 -11.59
N ARG A 88 0.92 -7.60 -10.98
CA ARG A 88 -0.24 -8.18 -11.67
C ARG A 88 -1.25 -7.12 -12.09
N VAL A 89 -1.53 -6.16 -11.19
CA VAL A 89 -2.44 -5.03 -11.45
C VAL A 89 -1.97 -4.23 -12.67
N LEU A 90 -0.69 -3.88 -12.72
CA LEU A 90 -0.11 -3.11 -13.83
C LEU A 90 -0.03 -3.95 -15.12
N ALA A 91 0.33 -5.23 -15.04
CA ALA A 91 0.48 -6.08 -16.21
C ALA A 91 -0.88 -6.46 -16.83
N SER A 92 -1.73 -7.19 -16.11
CA SER A 92 -2.97 -7.78 -16.65
C SER A 92 -4.26 -7.20 -16.06
N GLY A 93 -4.17 -6.30 -15.09
CA GLY A 93 -5.32 -5.79 -14.34
C GLY A 93 -5.79 -6.76 -13.24
N ASP A 94 -6.49 -6.22 -12.24
CA ASP A 94 -7.10 -7.00 -11.17
C ASP A 94 -8.55 -6.56 -10.95
N ASN A 95 -9.52 -7.38 -11.36
CA ASN A 95 -10.93 -7.08 -11.16
C ASN A 95 -11.45 -7.47 -9.77
N ASN A 96 -10.58 -7.89 -8.84
CA ASN A 96 -10.95 -8.35 -7.50
C ASN A 96 -12.09 -9.39 -7.50
N ARG A 97 -12.11 -10.26 -8.51
CA ARG A 97 -13.16 -11.28 -8.75
C ARG A 97 -14.56 -10.70 -8.99
N ILE A 98 -14.67 -9.46 -9.47
CA ILE A 98 -15.94 -8.86 -9.93
C ILE A 98 -16.16 -9.29 -11.39
N PRO A 99 -17.06 -10.25 -11.67
CA PRO A 99 -17.14 -10.91 -12.98
C PRO A 99 -17.64 -10.00 -14.12
N VAL A 100 -18.32 -8.89 -13.78
CA VAL A 100 -18.91 -7.95 -14.74
C VAL A 100 -17.84 -7.07 -15.41
N ILE A 101 -16.65 -6.94 -14.82
CA ILE A 101 -15.58 -6.07 -15.31
C ILE A 101 -14.41 -6.92 -15.80
N GLY A 102 -14.11 -6.81 -17.09
CA GLY A 102 -12.94 -7.45 -17.67
C GLY A 102 -11.64 -6.87 -17.09
N PRO A 103 -10.65 -7.71 -16.73
CA PRO A 103 -9.42 -7.26 -16.06
C PRO A 103 -8.63 -6.25 -16.93
N LEU A 104 -8.59 -6.43 -18.24
CA LEU A 104 -7.92 -5.50 -19.16
C LEU A 104 -8.61 -4.13 -19.25
N LYS A 105 -9.94 -4.06 -19.03
CA LYS A 105 -10.66 -2.78 -19.01
C LYS A 105 -10.37 -2.00 -17.74
N ILE A 106 -10.37 -2.67 -16.58
CA ILE A 106 -10.06 -1.99 -15.31
C ILE A 106 -8.58 -1.62 -15.19
N ARG A 107 -7.69 -2.34 -15.90
CA ARG A 107 -6.26 -2.07 -15.97
C ARG A 107 -5.95 -0.63 -16.37
N GLU A 108 -6.72 -0.03 -17.30
CA GLU A 108 -6.52 1.36 -17.71
C GLU A 108 -6.66 2.32 -16.52
N GLN A 109 -7.74 2.16 -15.75
CA GLN A 109 -7.96 2.97 -14.54
C GLN A 109 -6.86 2.69 -13.49
N GLN A 110 -6.53 1.42 -13.26
CA GLN A 110 -5.52 1.03 -12.27
C GLN A 110 -4.11 1.55 -12.60
N ARG A 111 -3.74 1.61 -13.87
CA ARG A 111 -2.49 2.19 -14.36
C ARG A 111 -2.45 3.71 -14.19
N SER A 112 -3.55 4.40 -14.46
CA SER A 112 -3.62 5.86 -14.32
C SER A 112 -3.49 6.36 -12.88
N ALA A 113 -3.75 5.50 -11.89
CA ALA A 113 -3.54 5.83 -10.48
C ALA A 113 -2.05 5.73 -10.11
N VAL A 114 -1.40 6.88 -9.91
CA VAL A 114 0.03 7.00 -9.54
C VAL A 114 0.37 6.15 -8.29
N SER A 115 -0.58 6.01 -7.36
CA SER A 115 -0.42 5.18 -6.16
C SER A 115 -0.09 3.72 -6.47
N THR A 116 -0.54 3.18 -7.60
CA THR A 116 -0.25 1.80 -8.02
C THR A 116 1.25 1.61 -8.27
N SER A 117 1.89 2.52 -9.01
CA SER A 117 3.34 2.49 -9.26
C SER A 117 4.15 2.82 -8.01
N TRP A 118 3.64 3.72 -7.17
CA TRP A 118 4.28 4.06 -5.89
C TRP A 118 4.40 2.85 -4.97
N LEU A 119 3.42 1.94 -4.98
CA LEU A 119 3.38 0.75 -4.11
C LEU A 119 4.07 -0.49 -4.70
N LEU A 120 4.83 -0.33 -5.79
CA LEU A 120 5.72 -1.38 -6.27
C LEU A 120 6.75 -1.77 -5.18
N PRO A 121 7.14 -3.05 -5.09
CA PRO A 121 8.13 -3.53 -4.13
C PRO A 121 9.42 -2.70 -4.06
N TYR A 122 9.91 -2.46 -2.85
CA TYR A 122 11.15 -1.70 -2.62
C TYR A 122 12.32 -2.59 -2.16
N SER A 123 13.55 -2.16 -2.49
CA SER A 123 14.79 -2.88 -2.17
C SER A 123 15.16 -2.93 -0.70
N TYR A 124 14.62 -2.02 0.13
CA TYR A 124 14.81 -2.05 1.59
C TYR A 124 13.98 -3.13 2.29
N THR A 125 13.07 -3.78 1.57
CA THR A 125 12.24 -4.90 2.08
C THR A 125 12.48 -6.19 1.30
N TRP A 126 12.64 -6.09 -0.01
CA TRP A 126 12.75 -7.25 -0.89
C TRP A 126 14.16 -7.40 -1.45
N SER A 127 14.63 -8.65 -1.54
CA SER A 127 15.89 -8.94 -2.23
C SER A 127 15.79 -8.45 -3.68
N PRO A 128 16.80 -7.72 -4.18
CA PRO A 128 16.83 -7.30 -5.57
C PRO A 128 16.86 -8.45 -6.59
N GLU A 129 17.19 -9.66 -6.16
CA GLU A 129 17.25 -10.88 -6.97
C GLU A 129 15.91 -11.64 -6.96
N LYS A 130 14.94 -11.23 -6.13
CA LYS A 130 13.61 -11.84 -6.12
C LYS A 130 12.92 -11.58 -7.46
N VAL A 131 12.58 -12.68 -8.14
CA VAL A 131 11.71 -12.65 -9.32
C VAL A 131 10.27 -12.50 -8.86
N PHE A 132 9.61 -11.43 -9.31
CA PHE A 132 8.19 -11.19 -9.03
C PHE A 132 7.30 -11.59 -10.20
N VAL A 133 7.77 -11.38 -11.44
CA VAL A 133 7.07 -11.79 -12.65
C VAL A 133 8.00 -12.68 -13.47
N GLN A 134 7.52 -13.84 -13.87
CA GLN A 134 8.21 -14.77 -14.74
C GLN A 134 7.37 -15.03 -15.99
N THR A 135 8.02 -15.07 -17.15
CA THR A 135 7.44 -15.42 -18.46
C THR A 135 8.31 -16.50 -19.11
N PRO A 136 7.92 -17.07 -20.27
CA PRO A 136 8.75 -18.05 -20.97
C PRO A 136 10.10 -17.49 -21.45
N THR A 137 10.22 -16.16 -21.57
CA THR A 137 11.39 -15.50 -22.16
C THR A 137 12.12 -14.54 -21.22
N THR A 138 11.46 -14.06 -20.15
CA THR A 138 11.99 -12.98 -19.31
C THR A 138 11.54 -13.14 -17.86
N ASN A 139 12.44 -12.79 -16.94
CA ASN A 139 12.15 -12.62 -15.51
C ASN A 139 12.25 -11.14 -15.17
N TYR A 140 11.33 -10.65 -14.33
CA TYR A 140 11.35 -9.29 -13.82
C TYR A 140 11.52 -9.30 -12.31
N THR A 141 12.61 -8.67 -11.88
CA THR A 141 12.90 -8.31 -10.50
C THR A 141 12.56 -6.84 -10.26
N LEU A 142 12.78 -6.33 -9.05
CA LEU A 142 12.65 -4.89 -8.78
C LEU A 142 13.69 -4.02 -9.51
N ARG A 143 14.79 -4.61 -10.01
CA ARG A 143 15.78 -3.88 -10.82
C ARG A 143 15.30 -3.67 -12.26
N ASP A 144 14.29 -4.40 -12.68
CA ASP A 144 13.83 -4.46 -14.07
C ASP A 144 12.59 -3.58 -14.33
N TYR A 145 12.18 -2.72 -13.39
CA TYR A 145 10.94 -1.94 -13.53
C TYR A 145 10.86 -1.11 -14.80
N ARG A 146 11.95 -0.48 -15.24
CA ARG A 146 11.98 0.26 -16.50
C ARG A 146 11.61 -0.65 -17.69
N ARG A 147 12.22 -1.83 -17.76
CA ARG A 147 11.93 -2.82 -18.80
C ARG A 147 10.52 -3.37 -18.67
N PHE A 148 10.07 -3.67 -17.46
CA PHE A 148 8.70 -4.11 -17.18
C PHE A 148 7.67 -3.12 -17.74
N PHE A 149 7.82 -1.83 -17.46
CA PHE A 149 6.91 -0.79 -17.96
C PHE A 149 6.90 -0.66 -19.49
N GLN A 150 8.06 -0.84 -20.13
CA GLN A 150 8.17 -0.90 -21.59
C GLN A 150 7.44 -2.12 -22.15
N ASP A 151 7.72 -3.31 -21.61
CA ASP A 151 7.18 -4.58 -22.11
C ASP A 151 5.66 -4.70 -21.92
N ILE A 152 5.06 -3.97 -20.96
CA ILE A 152 3.60 -3.91 -20.79
C ILE A 152 2.91 -2.76 -21.55
N GLY A 153 3.67 -1.99 -22.33
CA GLY A 153 3.19 -0.82 -23.08
C GLY A 153 2.67 0.30 -22.18
N PHE A 154 3.34 0.61 -21.07
CA PHE A 154 2.95 1.66 -20.13
C PHE A 154 4.17 2.42 -19.57
N GLU A 155 4.88 3.12 -20.45
CA GLU A 155 6.11 3.85 -20.09
C GLU A 155 5.87 4.99 -19.08
N ASP A 156 4.70 5.64 -19.11
CA ASP A 156 4.33 6.64 -18.10
C ASP A 156 4.39 6.09 -16.66
N GLY A 157 4.13 4.79 -16.48
CA GLY A 157 4.24 4.13 -15.18
C GLY A 157 5.66 4.14 -14.61
N TRP A 158 6.68 4.11 -15.47
CA TRP A 158 8.07 4.26 -15.06
C TRP A 158 8.35 5.68 -14.57
N LEU A 159 7.85 6.70 -15.28
CA LEU A 159 7.96 8.09 -14.84
C LEU A 159 7.27 8.32 -13.49
N MET A 160 6.05 7.79 -13.32
CA MET A 160 5.33 7.82 -12.04
C MET A 160 6.11 7.15 -10.91
N ARG A 161 6.81 6.04 -11.19
CA ARG A 161 7.66 5.37 -10.20
C ARG A 161 8.84 6.25 -9.80
N GLN A 162 9.53 6.85 -10.77
CA GLN A 162 10.65 7.77 -10.50
C GLN A 162 10.23 8.98 -9.67
N ASP A 163 9.04 9.53 -9.94
CA ASP A 163 8.50 10.67 -9.18
C ASP A 163 8.17 10.32 -7.71
N THR A 164 7.89 9.04 -7.42
CA THR A 164 7.29 8.64 -6.14
C THR A 164 8.18 7.80 -5.24
N GLU A 165 9.18 7.10 -5.77
CA GLU A 165 9.98 6.13 -5.00
C GLU A 165 10.83 6.76 -3.88
N GLY A 166 11.16 8.05 -4.00
CA GLY A 166 11.88 8.82 -2.99
C GLY A 166 11.00 9.58 -1.99
N LEU A 167 9.66 9.47 -2.08
CA LEU A 167 8.76 10.29 -1.24
C LEU A 167 8.74 9.90 0.23
N VAL A 168 9.08 8.66 0.54
CA VAL A 168 9.16 8.12 1.91
C VAL A 168 10.58 7.65 2.14
N GLU A 169 11.21 8.18 3.19
CA GLU A 169 12.55 7.75 3.57
C GLU A 169 12.44 6.46 4.38
N ALA A 170 12.84 5.34 3.78
CA ALA A 170 12.63 3.99 4.33
C ALA A 170 13.28 3.77 5.71
N THR A 171 14.40 4.44 5.95
CA THR A 171 15.19 4.34 7.19
C THR A 171 14.77 5.34 8.26
N MET A 172 13.95 6.34 7.92
CA MET A 172 13.54 7.37 8.86
C MET A 172 12.29 6.92 9.64
N PRO A 173 12.40 6.62 10.94
CA PRO A 173 11.25 6.23 11.74
C PRO A 173 10.31 7.44 11.98
N PRO A 174 9.02 7.22 12.31
CA PRO A 174 8.07 8.32 12.46
C PRO A 174 8.37 9.21 13.68
N GLY A 175 9.17 8.75 14.65
CA GLY A 175 9.58 9.52 15.83
C GLY A 175 8.42 9.76 16.80
N VAL A 176 7.48 8.83 16.89
CA VAL A 176 6.34 8.86 17.83
C VAL A 176 6.05 7.44 18.28
N GLN A 177 5.24 7.27 19.35
CA GLN A 177 4.79 5.94 19.73
C GLN A 177 4.01 5.30 18.57
N LEU A 178 4.46 4.14 18.12
CA LEU A 178 3.94 3.46 16.95
C LEU A 178 3.34 2.11 17.35
N HIS A 179 2.11 1.85 16.95
CA HIS A 179 1.45 0.55 17.03
C HIS A 179 1.27 -0.01 15.62
N CYS A 180 1.98 -1.09 15.31
CA CYS A 180 1.93 -1.73 14.00
C CYS A 180 1.15 -3.03 14.09
N LEU A 181 -0.09 -2.99 13.58
CA LEU A 181 -0.98 -4.14 13.48
C LEU A 181 -0.90 -4.70 12.06
N TYR A 182 -0.67 -6.00 11.93
CA TYR A 182 -0.53 -6.66 10.63
C TYR A 182 -1.16 -8.06 10.64
N GLY A 183 -1.79 -8.43 9.53
CA GLY A 183 -2.37 -9.76 9.36
C GLY A 183 -1.33 -10.82 8.94
N THR A 184 -1.56 -12.05 9.36
CA THR A 184 -0.76 -13.25 9.01
C THR A 184 -1.66 -14.43 8.73
N GLY A 185 -1.13 -15.46 8.09
CA GLY A 185 -1.85 -16.71 7.81
C GLY A 185 -2.88 -16.63 6.69
N VAL A 186 -2.95 -15.51 5.94
CA VAL A 186 -3.84 -15.35 4.79
C VAL A 186 -3.01 -15.46 3.49
N PRO A 187 -3.34 -16.39 2.57
CA PRO A 187 -2.61 -16.55 1.32
C PRO A 187 -2.53 -15.24 0.53
N THR A 188 -1.31 -14.71 0.38
CA THR A 188 -1.06 -13.38 -0.19
C THR A 188 -0.24 -13.51 -1.48
N PRO A 189 -0.65 -12.90 -2.62
CA PRO A 189 0.11 -12.97 -3.86
C PRO A 189 1.56 -12.51 -3.68
N ASP A 190 2.52 -13.35 -4.06
CA ASP A 190 3.96 -13.13 -3.87
C ASP A 190 4.75 -13.08 -5.19
N SER A 191 4.36 -13.89 -6.17
CA SER A 191 4.93 -13.87 -7.53
C SER A 191 3.95 -14.41 -8.58
N PHE A 192 4.22 -14.11 -9.85
CA PHE A 192 3.30 -14.33 -10.97
C PHE A 192 4.02 -14.98 -12.15
N TYR A 193 3.50 -16.12 -12.60
CA TYR A 193 3.95 -16.77 -13.83
C TYR A 193 2.94 -16.54 -14.95
N TYR A 194 3.37 -15.84 -16.01
CA TYR A 194 2.56 -15.59 -17.20
C TYR A 194 2.97 -16.56 -18.30
N GLU A 195 2.04 -17.40 -18.76
CA GLU A 195 2.24 -18.18 -20.00
C GLU A 195 2.18 -17.27 -21.23
N SER A 196 1.33 -16.24 -21.18
CA SER A 196 1.20 -15.21 -22.21
C SER A 196 1.12 -13.84 -21.52
N PHE A 197 2.13 -13.01 -21.75
CA PHE A 197 2.30 -11.72 -21.09
C PHE A 197 2.08 -10.56 -22.09
N PRO A 198 1.42 -9.44 -21.70
CA PRO A 198 0.83 -9.13 -20.40
C PRO A 198 -0.70 -9.28 -20.32
N ASP A 199 -1.37 -9.69 -21.41
CA ASP A 199 -2.83 -9.58 -21.55
C ASP A 199 -3.64 -10.82 -21.10
N ARG A 200 -3.00 -11.82 -20.48
CA ARG A 200 -3.68 -12.98 -19.86
C ARG A 200 -3.40 -13.02 -18.37
N ASP A 201 -4.31 -13.59 -17.58
CA ASP A 201 -4.08 -13.77 -16.15
C ASP A 201 -2.89 -14.73 -15.89
N PRO A 202 -2.08 -14.46 -14.86
CA PRO A 202 -0.98 -15.34 -14.48
C PRO A 202 -1.43 -16.49 -13.57
N LYS A 203 -0.59 -17.51 -13.46
CA LYS A 203 -0.56 -18.40 -12.30
C LYS A 203 0.06 -17.65 -11.13
N ILE A 204 -0.60 -17.67 -9.98
CA ILE A 204 -0.20 -16.91 -8.79
C ILE A 204 0.47 -17.85 -7.78
N CYS A 205 1.67 -17.49 -7.35
CA CYS A 205 2.32 -18.09 -6.19
C CYS A 205 1.98 -17.26 -4.95
N PHE A 206 1.56 -17.92 -3.89
CA PHE A 206 1.15 -17.28 -2.65
C PHE A 206 2.23 -17.43 -1.57
N GLY A 207 2.46 -16.35 -0.84
CA GLY A 207 3.21 -16.33 0.42
C GLY A 207 2.30 -15.95 1.59
N ASP A 208 2.92 -15.60 2.71
CA ASP A 208 2.21 -15.17 3.92
C ASP A 208 1.92 -13.65 3.94
N GLY A 209 0.87 -13.27 4.66
CA GLY A 209 0.39 -11.91 4.80
C GLY A 209 -1.09 -11.83 5.18
N ASP A 210 -1.75 -10.74 4.79
CA ASP A 210 -3.16 -10.45 5.06
C ASP A 210 -4.08 -10.62 3.83
N GLY A 211 -3.59 -11.25 2.76
CA GLY A 211 -4.28 -11.43 1.48
C GLY A 211 -3.97 -10.33 0.45
N THR A 212 -3.46 -9.18 0.90
CA THR A 212 -3.06 -8.05 0.03
C THR A 212 -1.60 -7.67 0.26
N VAL A 213 -1.23 -7.43 1.53
CA VAL A 213 0.08 -6.99 1.98
C VAL A 213 0.90 -8.20 2.39
N ASN A 214 2.03 -8.38 1.73
CA ASN A 214 2.97 -9.43 2.06
C ASN A 214 3.55 -9.21 3.46
N LEU A 215 3.71 -10.26 4.25
CA LEU A 215 4.22 -10.18 5.63
C LEU A 215 5.56 -9.43 5.71
N LYS A 216 6.48 -9.66 4.77
CA LYS A 216 7.78 -8.95 4.71
C LYS A 216 7.62 -7.43 4.67
N SER A 217 6.61 -6.94 3.95
CA SER A 217 6.31 -5.52 3.83
C SER A 217 5.77 -4.97 5.14
N ALA A 218 4.83 -5.66 5.77
CA ALA A 218 4.24 -5.22 7.04
C ALA A 218 5.25 -5.15 8.19
N LEU A 219 6.25 -6.03 8.20
CA LEU A 219 7.28 -6.12 9.24
C LEU A 219 8.37 -5.03 9.17
N GLN A 220 8.37 -4.15 8.16
CA GLN A 220 9.37 -3.07 8.08
C GLN A 220 9.43 -2.20 9.35
N CYS A 221 8.28 -2.03 10.01
CA CYS A 221 8.19 -1.31 11.27
C CYS A 221 9.08 -1.87 12.40
N GLN A 222 9.43 -3.17 12.34
CA GLN A 222 10.36 -3.78 13.30
C GLN A 222 11.73 -3.10 13.27
N ALA A 223 12.21 -2.69 12.09
CA ALA A 223 13.50 -2.02 11.94
C ALA A 223 13.55 -0.68 12.71
N TRP A 224 12.39 -0.04 12.93
CA TRP A 224 12.31 1.23 13.64
C TRP A 224 12.42 1.09 15.16
N GLN A 225 12.32 -0.11 15.73
CA GLN A 225 12.47 -0.34 17.18
C GLN A 225 13.81 0.17 17.72
N SER A 226 14.88 0.08 16.93
CA SER A 226 16.22 0.53 17.31
C SER A 226 16.62 1.90 16.75
N LEU A 227 15.70 2.59 16.05
CA LEU A 227 16.00 3.84 15.33
C LEU A 227 15.28 5.06 15.92
N GLN A 228 14.37 4.87 16.87
CA GLN A 228 13.70 5.97 17.58
C GLN A 228 13.60 5.67 19.08
N GLU A 229 13.53 6.72 19.90
CA GLU A 229 13.35 6.61 21.36
C GLU A 229 11.93 6.16 21.74
N HIS A 230 10.94 6.60 20.97
CA HIS A 230 9.54 6.24 21.20
C HIS A 230 9.29 4.77 20.90
N GLN A 231 8.40 4.13 21.67
CA GLN A 231 8.13 2.70 21.51
C GLN A 231 7.53 2.35 20.13
N VAL A 232 8.00 1.24 19.56
CA VAL A 232 7.38 0.59 18.40
C VAL A 232 6.85 -0.78 18.82
N LEU A 233 5.52 -0.88 18.86
CA LEU A 233 4.78 -2.05 19.34
C LEU A 233 4.22 -2.81 18.15
N LEU A 234 4.63 -4.07 17.99
CA LEU A 234 4.14 -4.95 16.95
C LEU A 234 3.00 -5.80 17.49
N GLN A 235 1.91 -5.90 16.72
CA GLN A 235 0.74 -6.70 17.05
C GLN A 235 0.34 -7.53 15.83
N GLU A 236 0.64 -8.82 15.89
CA GLU A 236 0.16 -9.77 14.89
C GLU A 236 -1.36 -9.97 15.03
N LEU A 237 -2.05 -10.11 13.90
CA LEU A 237 -3.47 -10.43 13.79
C LEU A 237 -3.66 -11.71 12.95
N PRO A 238 -3.50 -12.90 13.56
CA PRO A 238 -3.59 -14.16 12.83
C PRO A 238 -4.95 -14.35 12.16
N GLY A 239 -4.94 -14.71 10.88
CA GLY A 239 -6.13 -14.92 10.06
C GLY A 239 -6.93 -13.68 9.71
N SER A 240 -6.45 -12.47 10.07
CA SER A 240 -7.15 -11.23 9.76
C SER A 240 -6.82 -10.78 8.33
N GLU A 241 -7.80 -10.85 7.44
CA GLU A 241 -7.69 -10.35 6.06
C GLU A 241 -7.60 -8.81 6.02
N HIS A 242 -6.95 -8.29 4.98
CA HIS A 242 -6.56 -6.89 4.80
C HIS A 242 -7.68 -5.87 5.06
N ILE A 243 -8.89 -6.18 4.60
CA ILE A 243 -10.07 -5.33 4.73
C ILE A 243 -10.84 -5.70 5.99
N GLU A 244 -10.99 -7.00 6.26
CA GLU A 244 -11.73 -7.50 7.42
C GLU A 244 -11.12 -7.04 8.75
N MET A 245 -9.81 -6.74 8.78
CA MET A 245 -9.14 -6.22 9.98
C MET A 245 -9.76 -4.92 10.51
N LEU A 246 -10.38 -4.11 9.65
CA LEU A 246 -11.02 -2.84 10.04
C LEU A 246 -12.27 -3.04 10.91
N ALA A 247 -12.96 -4.17 10.72
CA ALA A 247 -14.16 -4.53 11.49
C ALA A 247 -13.91 -5.65 12.51
N ASN A 248 -12.69 -6.19 12.56
CA ASN A 248 -12.32 -7.27 13.45
C ASN A 248 -12.38 -6.83 14.92
N ALA A 249 -13.04 -7.64 15.76
CA ALA A 249 -13.24 -7.32 17.17
C ALA A 249 -11.92 -7.17 17.94
N THR A 250 -10.89 -7.96 17.60
CA THR A 250 -9.55 -7.87 18.19
C THR A 250 -8.88 -6.54 17.83
N THR A 251 -8.95 -6.12 16.56
CA THR A 251 -8.44 -4.81 16.12
C THR A 251 -9.15 -3.67 16.86
N LEU A 252 -10.48 -3.71 16.92
CA LEU A 252 -11.28 -2.68 17.60
C LEU A 252 -11.02 -2.65 19.11
N ALA A 253 -10.85 -3.80 19.76
CA ALA A 253 -10.49 -3.89 21.17
C ALA A 253 -9.08 -3.31 21.44
N TYR A 254 -8.11 -3.58 20.55
CA TYR A 254 -6.79 -2.98 20.62
C TYR A 254 -6.87 -1.45 20.52
N LEU A 255 -7.58 -0.94 19.50
CA LEU A 255 -7.79 0.51 19.31
C LEU A 255 -8.43 1.15 20.53
N LYS A 256 -9.47 0.51 21.11
CA LYS A 256 -10.14 0.98 22.32
C LYS A 256 -9.16 1.14 23.49
N ARG A 257 -8.26 0.16 23.70
CA ARG A 257 -7.24 0.22 24.74
C ARG A 257 -6.23 1.36 24.52
N VAL A 258 -5.80 1.60 23.28
CA VAL A 258 -4.89 2.72 22.97
C VAL A 258 -5.59 4.06 23.19
N LEU A 259 -6.87 4.17 22.83
CA LEU A 259 -7.67 5.40 22.93
C LEU A 259 -8.05 5.77 24.37
N LEU A 260 -8.57 4.78 25.12
CA LEU A 260 -9.23 5.02 26.40
C LEU A 260 -8.36 4.66 27.61
N GLY A 261 -7.21 4.03 27.39
CA GLY A 261 -6.43 3.41 28.46
C GLY A 261 -6.97 2.02 28.84
N PRO A 262 -6.32 1.36 29.81
CA PRO A 262 -6.78 0.08 30.38
C PRO A 262 -8.13 0.21 31.11
#